data_AF-A0A6H1YDZ5-F1
#
_entry.id   AF-A0A6H1YDZ5-F1
#
_cell.length_a   1.000
_cell.length_b   1.000
_cell.length_c   1.000
_cell.angle_alpha   90.00
_cell.angle_beta   90.00
_cell.angle_gamma   90.00
#
_symmetry.space_group_name_H-M   'P 1'
#
loop_
_entity.id
_entity.type
_entity.pdbx_description
1 polymer ?
#
loop_
_entity_poly.entity_id
_entity_poly.type
_entity_poly.pdbx_seq_one_letter_code
_entity_poly.pdbx_strand_id
1 'polypeptide(L)' 'MAVPKKRTSGSKKRIRKNGWKKKGYWAALKAFSLGKSLSTGNSKSFFVRKTNKRKISKINNKR' A
#
# COMPACT_ATOMS: atom_id res chain seq x y z
N MET A 1 13.44 23.11 28.15
CA MET A 1 13.06 21.86 27.46
C MET A 1 13.67 20.68 28.18
N ALA A 2 12.98 19.54 28.27
CA ALA A 2 13.53 18.35 28.94
C ALA A 2 14.61 17.68 28.06
N VAL A 3 15.78 17.40 28.64
CA VAL A 3 16.92 16.76 27.96
C VAL A 3 17.05 15.31 28.43
N PRO A 4 17.23 14.32 27.54
CA PRO A 4 17.40 12.94 27.95
C PRO A 4 18.72 12.76 28.72
N LYS A 5 18.63 12.27 29.95
CA LYS A 5 19.81 12.07 30.81
C LYS A 5 20.75 10.97 30.31
N LYS A 6 20.20 9.96 29.61
CA LYS A 6 20.93 8.80 29.07
C LYS A 6 20.37 8.39 27.72
N ARG A 7 21.20 7.76 26.90
CA ARG A 7 20.76 7.18 25.62
C ARG A 7 19.85 5.97 25.84
N THR A 8 18.93 5.75 24.91
CA THR A 8 18.11 4.54 24.91
C THR A 8 18.95 3.32 24.54
N SER A 9 18.67 2.18 25.19
CA SER A 9 19.33 0.92 24.84
C SER A 9 18.92 0.48 23.42
N GLY A 10 19.78 -0.31 22.77
CA GLY A 10 19.52 -0.82 21.42
C GLY A 10 18.20 -1.59 21.32
N SER A 11 17.90 -2.41 22.32
CA SER A 11 16.64 -3.15 22.41
C SER A 11 15.42 -2.23 22.47
N LYS A 12 15.41 -1.24 23.39
CA LYS A 12 14.31 -0.27 23.52
C LYS A 12 14.09 0.53 22.23
N LYS A 13 15.17 0.92 21.54
CA LYS A 13 15.09 1.59 20.24
C LYS A 13 14.46 0.70 19.17
N ARG A 14 14.82 -0.60 19.11
CA ARG A 14 14.26 -1.56 18.15
C ARG A 14 12.76 -1.80 18.39
N ILE A 15 12.34 -1.99 19.64
CA ILE A 15 10.92 -2.17 20.00
C ILE A 15 10.08 -0.99 19.52
N ARG A 16 10.54 0.24 19.76
CA ARG A 16 9.83 1.45 19.31
C ARG A 16 9.70 1.52 17.78
N LYS A 17 10.73 1.10 17.03
CA LYS A 17 10.68 1.01 15.57
C LYS A 17 9.76 -0.10 15.08
N ASN A 18 9.68 -1.22 15.78
CA ASN A 18 8.80 -2.34 15.42
C ASN A 18 7.33 -1.94 15.48
N GLY A 19 6.92 -1.09 16.44
CA GLY A 19 5.57 -0.53 16.48
C GLY A 19 5.20 0.25 15.20
N TRP A 20 6.15 1.01 14.64
CA TRP A 20 5.94 1.73 13.37
C TRP A 20 5.88 0.76 12.17
N LYS A 21 6.78 -0.24 12.12
CA LYS A 21 6.80 -1.27 11.07
C LYS A 21 5.54 -2.15 11.05
N LYS A 22 4.96 -2.46 12.21
CA LYS A 22 3.76 -3.29 12.35
C LYS A 22 2.54 -2.69 11.63
N LYS A 23 2.47 -1.36 11.49
CA LYS A 23 1.38 -0.70 10.75
C LYS A 23 1.37 -1.08 9.26
N GLY A 24 2.55 -1.27 8.66
CA GLY A 24 2.68 -1.68 7.26
C GLY A 24 2.13 -3.07 7.00
N TYR A 25 2.30 -4.00 7.94
CA TYR A 25 1.75 -5.36 7.84
C TYR A 25 0.23 -5.35 7.71
N TRP A 26 -0.47 -4.58 8.55
CA TRP A 26 -1.93 -4.44 8.47
C TRP A 26 -2.40 -3.80 7.16
N ALA A 27 -1.66 -2.81 6.66
CA ALA A 27 -1.96 -2.21 5.36
C ALA A 27 -1.79 -3.23 4.21
N ALA A 28 -0.74 -4.04 4.25
CA ALA A 28 -0.49 -5.08 3.26
C ALA A 28 -1.59 -6.15 3.24
N LEU A 29 -2.05 -6.61 4.41
CA LEU A 29 -3.16 -7.57 4.50
C LEU A 29 -4.45 -7.02 3.87
N LYS A 30 -4.82 -5.78 4.20
CA LYS A 30 -6.00 -5.12 3.63
C LYS A 30 -5.86 -4.95 2.10
N ALA A 31 -4.69 -4.51 1.64
CA ALA A 31 -4.42 -4.32 0.22
C ALA A 31 -4.46 -5.66 -0.55
N PHE A 32 -3.94 -6.75 0.02
CA PHE A 32 -3.98 -8.07 -0.59
C PHE A 32 -5.41 -8.59 -0.74
N SER A 33 -6.21 -8.52 0.33
CA SER A 33 -7.63 -8.89 0.30
C SER A 33 -8.40 -8.07 -0.75
N LEU A 34 -8.16 -6.76 -0.80
CA LEU A 34 -8.77 -5.88 -1.78
C LEU A 34 -8.37 -6.25 -3.23
N GLY A 35 -7.08 -6.49 -3.48
CA GLY A 35 -6.58 -6.88 -4.80
C GLY A 35 -7.22 -8.18 -5.31
N LYS A 36 -7.39 -9.18 -4.44
CA LYS A 36 -8.10 -10.42 -4.78
C LYS A 36 -9.56 -10.15 -5.13
N SER A 37 -10.27 -9.34 -4.35
CA SER A 37 -11.66 -8.97 -4.62
C SER A 37 -11.84 -8.20 -5.94
N LEU A 38 -10.89 -7.34 -6.30
CA LEU A 38 -10.91 -6.61 -7.58
C LEU A 38 -10.57 -7.51 -8.77
N SER A 39 -9.69 -8.51 -8.58
CA SER A 39 -9.26 -9.40 -9.66
C SER A 39 -10.37 -10.28 -10.24
N THR A 40 -11.38 -10.62 -9.43
CA THR A 40 -12.50 -11.47 -9.87
C THR A 40 -13.56 -10.72 -10.68
N GLY A 41 -13.58 -9.38 -10.63
CA GLY A 41 -14.54 -8.55 -11.39
C GLY A 41 -16.01 -8.69 -10.97
N ASN A 42 -16.30 -9.49 -9.94
CA ASN A 42 -17.66 -9.74 -9.45
C ASN A 42 -18.16 -8.68 -8.45
N SER A 43 -17.24 -7.87 -7.92
CA SER A 43 -17.53 -6.84 -6.93
C SER A 43 -18.17 -5.61 -7.57
N LYS A 44 -19.45 -5.36 -7.28
CA LYS A 44 -20.22 -4.21 -7.82
C LYS A 44 -20.00 -2.90 -7.05
N SER A 45 -19.41 -2.96 -5.85
CA SER A 45 -19.24 -1.80 -4.96
C SER A 45 -17.96 -1.01 -5.20
N PHE A 46 -16.93 -1.61 -5.81
CA PHE A 46 -15.65 -0.95 -6.07
C PHE A 46 -15.48 -0.66 -7.56
N PHE A 47 -15.37 0.63 -7.92
CA PHE A 47 -15.12 1.06 -9.29
C PHE A 47 -13.62 1.35 -9.50
N VAL A 48 -12.99 0.65 -10.45
CA VAL A 48 -11.62 0.91 -10.89
C VAL A 48 -11.65 1.44 -12.32
N ARG A 49 -11.09 2.64 -12.55
CA ARG A 49 -11.02 3.24 -13.89
C ARG A 49 -10.12 2.39 -14.80
N LYS A 50 -10.72 1.65 -15.74
CA LYS A 50 -9.96 0.95 -16.79
C LYS A 50 -9.37 1.99 -17.74
N THR A 51 -8.05 2.18 -17.71
CA THR A 51 -7.37 3.00 -18.71
C THR A 51 -7.37 2.24 -20.03
N ASN A 52 -8.03 2.80 -21.05
CA ASN A 52 -8.14 2.20 -22.37
C ASN A 52 -6.79 2.26 -23.12
N LYS A 53 -5.84 1.38 -22.79
CA LYS A 53 -4.60 1.20 -23.57
C LYS A 53 -4.89 0.83 -25.05
N ARG A 54 -6.04 0.19 -25.31
CA ARG A 54 -6.53 -0.14 -26.65
C ARG A 54 -6.93 1.08 -27.50
N LYS A 55 -7.32 2.21 -26.91
CA LYS A 55 -7.64 3.43 -27.69
C LYS A 55 -6.37 4.14 -28.17
N ILE A 56 -5.34 4.20 -27.33
CA ILE A 56 -4.07 4.88 -27.65
C ILE A 56 -3.29 4.13 -28.75
N SER A 57 -3.22 2.80 -28.67
CA SER A 57 -2.59 1.97 -29.72
C SER A 57 -3.30 2.04 -31.07
N LYS A 58 -4.64 2.13 -31.08
CA LYS A 58 -5.41 2.34 -32.33
C LYS A 58 -5.19 3.71 -32.96
N ILE A 59 -4.92 4.75 -32.16
CA ILE A 59 -4.60 6.09 -32.66
C ILE A 59 -3.20 6.10 -33.29
N ASN A 60 -2.24 5.39 -32.69
CA ASN A 60 -0.86 5.35 -33.17
C ASN A 60 -0.66 4.47 -34.41
N ASN A 61 -1.50 3.45 -34.63
CA ASN A 61 -1.50 2.62 -35.85
C ASN A 61 -2.39 3.17 -36.98
N LYS A 62 -2.98 4.37 -36.82
CA LYS A 62 -3.80 5.04 -37.85
C LYS A 62 -3.07 6.24 -38.49
N ARG A 63 -1.76 6.35 -38.25
CA ARG A 63 -0.85 7.18 -39.02
C ARG A 63 -0.04 6.28 -39.93
#